data_AF-A0A2H9PSW7-F1
#
_entry.id   AF-A0A2H9PSW7-F1
#
_cell.length_a   1.000
_cell.length_b   1.000
_cell.length_c   1.000
_cell.angle_alpha   90.00
_cell.angle_beta   90.00
_cell.angle_gamma   90.00
#
_symmetry.space_group_name_H-M   'P 1'
#
loop_
_entity.id
_entity.type
_entity.pdbx_description
1 polymer ?
#
loop_
_entity_poly.entity_id
_entity_poly.type
_entity_poly.pdbx_seq_one_letter_code
_entity_poly.pdbx_strand_id
1 'polypeptide(L)'
;MFYSEMAFNKIVNEKGNYKILAERIKDVNVNYNPHPYNGYSQESKAKINEMRKKARDDPSLFDGPGIRLSTYSFDNGILSLDLQHTTYFCHVATRKNINNEKDCAKWLGCSGITLSKDGKEYLIWVGEKSRLNEIGSGQIHLLP
;
A
#
# COMPACT_ATOMS: atom_id res chain seq x y z
N MET A 1 21.04 30.42 2.19
CA MET A 1 21.26 29.19 1.39
C MET A 1 19.93 28.85 0.73
N PHE A 2 19.91 28.86 -0.59
CA PHE A 2 18.70 28.61 -1.37
C PHE A 2 18.42 27.11 -1.38
N TYR A 3 17.22 26.71 -0.94
CA TYR A 3 16.67 25.39 -1.23
C TYR A 3 16.46 25.35 -2.75
N SER A 4 17.24 24.56 -3.50
CA SER A 4 16.91 24.32 -4.89
C SER A 4 15.67 23.42 -4.91
N GLU A 5 14.55 23.97 -5.37
CA GLU A 5 13.34 23.21 -5.63
C GLU A 5 13.68 22.00 -6.52
N MET A 6 13.46 20.79 -6.00
CA MET A 6 13.61 19.56 -6.77
C MET A 6 12.62 19.60 -7.95
N ALA A 7 13.14 19.50 -9.17
CA ALA A 7 12.32 19.45 -10.38
C ALA A 7 11.70 18.06 -10.55
N PHE A 8 10.57 17.84 -9.88
CA PHE A 8 9.70 16.68 -10.14
C PHE A 8 9.07 16.79 -11.53
N ASN A 9 8.98 15.68 -12.27
CA ASN A 9 8.11 15.64 -13.45
C ASN A 9 6.65 15.73 -12.97
N LYS A 10 6.02 16.88 -13.19
CA LYS A 10 4.66 17.16 -12.74
C LYS A 10 3.64 16.44 -13.62
N ILE A 11 3.04 15.35 -13.12
CA ILE A 11 1.86 14.73 -13.75
C ILE A 11 0.62 15.40 -13.15
N VAL A 12 -0.11 16.16 -13.96
CA VAL A 12 -1.31 16.89 -13.55
C VAL A 12 -2.54 16.09 -13.97
N ASN A 13 -3.36 15.69 -13.00
CA ASN A 13 -4.73 15.28 -13.26
C ASN A 13 -5.59 16.55 -13.36
N GLU A 14 -6.12 16.86 -14.54
CA GLU A 14 -6.96 18.06 -14.76
C GLU A 14 -8.30 18.02 -13.98
N LYS A 15 -8.66 16.91 -13.33
CA LYS A 15 -9.95 16.73 -12.63
C LYS A 15 -9.85 16.25 -11.17
N GLY A 16 -8.67 16.14 -10.54
CA GLY A 16 -8.56 15.59 -9.18
C GLY A 16 -7.45 16.21 -8.33
N ASN A 17 -7.73 16.42 -7.04
CA ASN A 17 -6.86 17.04 -6.03
C ASN A 17 -5.59 16.25 -5.66
N TYR A 18 -5.02 15.44 -6.55
CA TYR A 18 -3.86 14.60 -6.26
C TYR A 18 -2.66 15.02 -7.11
N LYS A 19 -1.51 15.18 -6.46
CA LYS A 19 -0.21 15.35 -7.13
C LYS A 19 0.49 14.00 -7.18
N ILE A 20 0.70 13.45 -8.38
CA ILE A 20 1.55 12.27 -8.55
C ILE A 20 2.98 12.76 -8.75
N LEU A 21 3.83 12.53 -7.75
CA LEU A 21 5.27 12.77 -7.84
C LEU A 21 5.92 11.52 -8.43
N ALA A 22 6.51 11.66 -9.62
CA ALA A 22 7.25 10.58 -10.27
C ALA A 22 8.76 10.87 -10.15
N GLU A 23 9.46 9.97 -9.48
CA GLU A 23 10.91 10.05 -9.25
C GLU A 23 11.61 8.83 -9.84
N ARG A 24 12.79 9.05 -10.45
CA ARG A 24 13.60 7.96 -10.97
C ARG A 24 14.34 7.29 -9.80
N ILE A 25 13.90 6.09 -9.43
CA ILE A 25 14.61 5.24 -8.48
C ILE A 25 15.90 4.73 -9.13
N LYS A 26 17.04 5.05 -8.52
CA LYS A 26 18.38 4.55 -8.90
C LYS A 26 18.72 3.28 -8.13
N ASP A 27 18.31 3.21 -6.86
CA ASP A 27 18.57 2.08 -5.97
C ASP A 27 17.44 1.91 -4.93
N VAL A 28 17.32 0.71 -4.38
CA VAL A 28 16.32 0.36 -3.37
C VAL A 28 17.00 -0.36 -2.21
N ASN A 29 16.99 0.28 -1.04
CA ASN A 29 17.41 -0.31 0.22
C ASN A 29 16.21 -0.90 0.95
N VAL A 30 16.29 -2.18 1.30
CA VAL A 30 15.23 -2.87 2.04
C VAL A 30 15.75 -3.34 3.39
N ASN A 31 15.11 -2.87 4.45
CA ASN A 31 15.29 -3.38 5.80
C ASN A 31 14.05 -4.19 6.17
N TYR A 32 14.18 -5.52 6.27
CA TYR A 32 13.06 -6.41 6.52
C TYR A 32 13.08 -6.99 7.93
N ASN A 33 12.01 -6.72 8.68
CA ASN A 33 11.75 -7.37 9.96
C ASN A 33 10.79 -8.58 9.76
N PRO A 34 11.26 -9.83 9.97
CA PRO A 34 10.43 -11.01 9.78
C PRO A 34 9.38 -11.21 10.88
N HIS A 35 9.49 -10.50 12.01
CA HIS A 35 8.54 -10.65 13.11
C HIS A 35 7.20 -10.00 12.78
N PRO A 36 6.07 -10.71 12.94
CA PRO A 36 4.75 -10.16 12.69
C PRO A 36 4.49 -8.89 13.50
N TYR A 37 3.89 -7.89 12.86
CA TYR A 37 3.42 -6.71 13.58
C TYR A 37 2.33 -7.09 14.60
N ASN A 38 2.48 -6.64 15.85
CA ASN A 38 1.56 -6.99 16.95
C ASN A 38 0.98 -5.78 17.72
N GLY A 39 1.23 -4.57 17.22
CA GLY A 39 0.83 -3.30 17.85
C GLY A 39 -0.66 -2.98 17.77
N TYR A 40 -1.46 -3.89 17.21
CA TYR A 40 -2.92 -3.76 17.10
C TYR A 40 -3.61 -3.59 18.46
N SER A 41 -4.69 -2.81 18.44
CA SER A 41 -5.62 -2.65 19.57
C SER A 41 -6.30 -3.97 19.92
N GLN A 42 -6.91 -4.03 21.11
CA GLN A 42 -7.67 -5.21 21.53
C GLN A 42 -8.86 -5.48 20.60
N GLU A 43 -9.52 -4.43 20.11
CA GLU A 43 -10.62 -4.54 19.16
C GLU A 43 -10.16 -5.15 17.83
N SER A 44 -9.06 -4.64 17.26
CA SER A 44 -8.48 -5.18 16.02
C SER A 44 -8.03 -6.63 16.20
N LYS A 45 -7.40 -6.97 17.33
CA LYS A 45 -7.02 -8.35 17.67
C LYS A 45 -8.23 -9.28 17.73
N ALA A 46 -9.34 -8.82 18.31
CA ALA A 46 -10.57 -9.59 18.36
C ALA A 46 -11.12 -9.89 16.96
N LYS A 47 -11.19 -8.87 16.08
CA LYS A 47 -11.62 -9.03 14.68
C LYS A 47 -10.71 -9.98 13.88
N ILE A 48 -9.39 -9.83 14.01
CA ILE A 48 -8.41 -10.71 13.35
C ILE A 48 -8.63 -12.16 13.79
N ASN A 49 -8.79 -12.39 15.10
CA ASN A 49 -9.01 -13.73 15.63
C ASN A 49 -10.35 -14.33 15.19
N GLU A 50 -11.40 -13.52 15.07
CA GLU A 50 -12.70 -13.96 14.54
C GLU A 50 -12.56 -14.42 13.08
N MET A 51 -11.88 -13.65 12.22
CA MET A 51 -11.62 -14.04 10.84
C MET A 51 -10.82 -15.34 10.74
N ARG A 52 -9.79 -15.49 11.58
CA ARG A 52 -8.99 -16.73 11.66
C ARG A 52 -9.80 -17.93 12.11
N LYS A 53 -10.78 -17.74 13.00
CA LYS A 53 -11.71 -18.81 13.40
C LYS A 53 -12.60 -19.19 12.21
N LYS A 54 -13.24 -18.21 11.56
CA LYS A 54 -14.09 -18.43 10.38
C LYS A 54 -13.37 -19.20 9.26
N ALA A 55 -12.11 -18.84 8.98
CA ALA A 55 -11.31 -19.50 7.94
C ALA A 55 -10.91 -20.95 8.25
N ARG A 56 -11.06 -21.43 9.49
CA ARG A 56 -10.91 -22.86 9.81
C ARG A 56 -12.11 -23.67 9.33
N ASP A 57 -13.27 -23.03 9.31
CA ASP A 57 -14.56 -23.66 9.00
C ASP A 57 -14.96 -23.42 7.53
N ASP A 58 -14.44 -22.37 6.89
CA ASP A 58 -14.71 -21.98 5.50
C ASP A 58 -13.42 -22.03 4.64
N PRO A 59 -13.26 -23.03 3.75
CA PRO A 59 -12.08 -23.18 2.90
C PRO A 59 -11.97 -22.10 1.82
N SER A 60 -13.00 -21.29 1.58
CA SER A 60 -12.92 -20.14 0.67
C SER A 60 -12.18 -18.94 1.27
N LEU A 61 -11.99 -18.93 2.60
CA LEU A 61 -11.29 -17.87 3.31
C LEU A 61 -9.84 -18.28 3.59
N PHE A 62 -8.91 -17.42 3.20
CA PHE A 62 -7.48 -17.66 3.37
C PHE A 62 -6.76 -16.44 3.95
N ASP A 63 -5.98 -16.65 5.03
CA ASP A 63 -5.14 -15.60 5.64
C ASP A 63 -3.78 -15.53 4.92
N GLY A 64 -3.77 -14.91 3.74
CA GLY A 64 -2.55 -14.83 2.93
C GLY A 64 -1.44 -14.00 3.57
N PRO A 65 -0.16 -14.34 3.34
CA PRO A 65 0.97 -13.57 3.82
C PRO A 65 1.01 -12.20 3.13
N GLY A 66 1.50 -11.19 3.84
CA GLY A 66 1.63 -9.84 3.34
C GLY A 66 2.83 -9.10 3.90
N ILE A 67 3.05 -7.92 3.32
CA ILE A 67 4.10 -7.00 3.74
C ILE A 67 3.45 -5.72 4.27
N ARG A 68 3.87 -5.31 5.46
CA ARG A 68 3.58 -4.02 6.07
C ARG A 68 4.69 -3.05 5.71
N LEU A 69 4.33 -1.89 5.19
CA LEU A 69 5.23 -0.75 5.06
C LEU A 69 5.23 0.02 6.40
N SER A 70 6.32 -0.07 7.15
CA SER A 70 6.45 0.60 8.44
C SER A 70 6.72 2.09 8.23
N THR A 71 7.80 2.36 7.50
CA THR A 71 8.35 3.67 7.17
C THR A 71 9.02 3.58 5.81
N TYR A 72 9.15 4.73 5.15
CA TYR A 72 9.95 4.87 3.94
C TYR A 72 10.65 6.22 3.95
N SER A 73 11.77 6.30 3.24
CA SER A 73 12.41 7.56 2.90
C SER A 73 12.92 7.50 1.47
N PHE A 74 13.01 8.66 0.85
CA PHE A 74 13.57 8.80 -0.48
C PHE A 74 14.55 9.97 -0.47
N ASP A 75 15.80 9.70 -0.81
CA ASP A 75 16.85 10.71 -0.89
C ASP A 75 17.80 10.42 -2.05
N ASN A 76 18.09 11.44 -2.86
CA ASN A 76 19.04 11.38 -3.98
C ASN A 76 18.85 10.23 -4.99
N GLY A 77 17.62 9.73 -5.16
CA GLY A 77 17.30 8.60 -6.04
C GLY A 77 17.33 7.23 -5.34
N ILE A 78 17.59 7.18 -4.04
CA ILE A 78 17.64 5.95 -3.24
C ILE A 78 16.34 5.85 -2.44
N LEU A 79 15.56 4.81 -2.69
CA LEU A 79 14.35 4.49 -1.91
C LEU A 79 14.73 3.54 -0.78
N SER A 80 14.54 3.97 0.48
CA SER A 80 14.71 3.10 1.64
C SER A 80 13.37 2.68 2.20
N LEU A 81 13.17 1.38 2.38
CA LEU A 81 11.92 0.77 2.83
C LEU A 81 12.15 -0.04 4.10
N ASP A 82 11.44 0.30 5.18
CA ASP A 82 11.34 -0.53 6.37
C ASP A 82 10.09 -1.40 6.27
N LEU A 83 10.30 -2.69 6.03
CA LEU A 83 9.26 -3.66 5.77
C LEU A 83 9.09 -4.61 6.96
N GLN A 84 7.86 -5.06 7.18
CA GLN A 84 7.54 -6.01 8.24
C GLN A 84 6.53 -7.05 7.77
N HIS A 85 6.55 -8.25 8.34
CA HIS A 85 5.53 -9.25 8.07
C HIS A 85 4.12 -8.83 8.57
N THR A 86 3.10 -9.06 7.74
CA THR A 86 1.67 -8.93 8.07
C THR A 86 0.85 -9.99 7.33
N THR A 87 -0.47 -9.95 7.46
CA THR A 87 -1.39 -10.94 6.87
C THR A 87 -2.67 -10.30 6.33
N TYR A 88 -3.36 -11.01 5.45
CA TYR A 88 -4.56 -10.51 4.77
C TYR A 88 -5.66 -10.15 5.78
N PHE A 89 -5.87 -10.96 6.80
CA PHE A 89 -6.86 -10.67 7.84
C PHE A 89 -6.46 -9.47 8.68
N CYS A 90 -5.18 -9.28 8.98
CA CYS A 90 -4.70 -8.04 9.59
C CYS A 90 -5.08 -6.83 8.72
N HIS A 91 -4.87 -6.89 7.40
CA HIS A 91 -5.27 -5.81 6.48
C HIS A 91 -6.78 -5.56 6.51
N VAL A 92 -7.61 -6.58 6.28
CA VAL A 92 -9.07 -6.41 6.21
C VAL A 92 -9.65 -5.88 7.53
N ALA A 93 -9.17 -6.38 8.66
CA ALA A 93 -9.65 -5.98 9.98
C ALA A 93 -9.27 -4.54 10.34
N THR A 94 -8.18 -4.01 9.79
CA THR A 94 -7.59 -2.73 10.23
C THR A 94 -7.51 -1.64 9.15
N ARG A 95 -7.86 -1.93 7.89
CA ARG A 95 -7.76 -0.97 6.76
C ARG A 95 -8.56 0.32 6.95
N LYS A 96 -9.60 0.32 7.80
CA LYS A 96 -10.38 1.52 8.14
C LYS A 96 -9.69 2.44 9.16
N ASN A 97 -8.65 1.94 9.84
CA ASN A 97 -7.90 2.67 10.86
C ASN A 97 -6.74 3.47 10.27
N ILE A 98 -6.85 3.96 9.04
CA ILE A 98 -5.72 4.58 8.32
C ILE A 98 -5.07 5.75 9.07
N ASN A 99 -5.86 6.49 9.86
CA ASN A 99 -5.39 7.61 10.67
C ASN A 99 -4.73 7.18 12.00
N ASN A 100 -4.84 5.89 12.39
CA ASN A 100 -4.19 5.33 13.56
C ASN A 100 -3.12 4.33 13.09
N GLU A 101 -1.93 4.85 12.82
CA GLU A 101 -0.83 4.09 12.24
C GLU A 101 -0.41 2.84 13.03
N LYS A 102 -0.63 2.85 14.35
CA LYS A 102 -0.33 1.71 15.24
C LYS A 102 -1.41 0.63 15.17
N ASP A 103 -2.63 1.00 14.82
CA ASP A 103 -3.74 0.06 14.70
C ASP A 103 -4.13 -0.19 13.23
N CYS A 104 -3.16 -0.07 12.33
CA CYS A 104 -3.31 -0.30 10.91
C CYS A 104 -2.21 -1.23 10.41
N ALA A 105 -2.59 -2.25 9.63
CA ALA A 105 -1.65 -3.20 9.04
C ALA A 105 -0.72 -2.56 7.99
N LYS A 106 -1.04 -1.35 7.50
CA LYS A 106 -0.29 -0.60 6.46
C LYS A 106 0.21 -1.54 5.34
N TRP A 107 -0.73 -2.30 4.76
CA TRP A 107 -0.42 -3.27 3.72
C TRP A 107 0.23 -2.59 2.51
N LEU A 108 1.40 -3.08 2.11
CA LEU A 108 2.11 -2.59 0.93
C LEU A 108 1.43 -3.11 -0.34
N GLY A 109 0.72 -2.23 -1.02
CA GLY A 109 0.17 -2.48 -2.36
C GLY A 109 1.17 -2.06 -3.44
N CYS A 110 1.15 -2.75 -4.57
CA CYS A 110 1.85 -2.33 -5.78
C CYS A 110 0.81 -2.02 -6.87
N SER A 111 1.10 -1.04 -7.72
CA SER A 111 0.27 -0.72 -8.88
C SER A 111 1.17 -0.29 -10.03
N GLY A 112 0.73 -0.58 -11.25
CA GLY A 112 1.47 -0.29 -12.46
C GLY A 112 0.94 0.94 -13.17
N ILE A 113 1.86 1.77 -13.66
CA ILE A 113 1.60 2.79 -14.67
C ILE A 113 2.36 2.32 -15.92
N THR A 114 1.69 2.27 -17.08
CA THR A 114 2.35 1.95 -18.35
C THR A 114 2.58 3.22 -19.16
N LEU A 115 3.41 3.14 -20.20
CA LEU A 115 3.45 4.14 -21.26
C LEU A 115 2.46 3.80 -22.36
N SER A 116 1.93 4.82 -23.02
CA SER A 116 1.21 4.71 -24.30
C SER A 116 2.12 4.09 -25.37
N LYS A 117 1.51 3.55 -26.44
CA LYS A 117 2.26 2.90 -27.53
C LYS A 117 3.28 3.82 -28.20
N ASP A 118 3.01 5.13 -28.22
CA ASP A 118 3.90 6.16 -28.75
C ASP A 118 4.87 6.75 -27.71
N GLY A 119 4.82 6.27 -26.46
CA GLY A 119 5.73 6.65 -25.39
C GLY A 119 5.53 8.08 -24.84
N LYS A 120 4.44 8.76 -25.22
CA LYS A 120 4.21 10.17 -24.86
C LYS A 120 3.37 10.36 -23.61
N GLU A 121 2.58 9.36 -23.23
CA GLU A 121 1.62 9.45 -22.13
C GLU A 121 1.80 8.31 -21.14
N TYR A 122 1.59 8.61 -19.86
CA TYR A 122 1.48 7.60 -18.81
C TYR A 122 0.02 7.17 -18.67
N LEU A 123 -0.24 5.86 -18.77
CA LEU A 123 -1.57 5.28 -18.68
C LEU A 123 -1.69 4.44 -17.40
N ILE A 124 -2.79 4.64 -16.67
CA ILE A 124 -3.19 3.78 -15.55
C ILE A 124 -4.32 2.89 -16.06
N TRP A 125 -4.14 1.57 -16.02
CA TRP A 125 -5.19 0.62 -16.35
C TRP A 125 -6.15 0.48 -15.17
N VAL A 126 -7.33 1.08 -15.29
CA VAL A 126 -8.41 0.90 -14.31
C VAL A 126 -9.30 -0.23 -14.81
N GLY A 127 -9.18 -1.42 -14.20
CA GLY A 127 -10.09 -2.52 -14.46
C GLY A 127 -11.48 -2.23 -13.88
N GLU A 128 -12.54 -2.57 -14.62
CA GLU A 128 -13.89 -2.56 -14.06
C GLU A 128 -14.01 -3.66 -13.01
N LYS A 129 -14.45 -3.29 -11.80
CA LYS A 129 -14.67 -4.27 -10.74
C LYS A 129 -15.82 -5.19 -11.13
N SER A 130 -15.58 -6.50 -11.13
CA SER A 130 -16.66 -7.47 -11.15
C SER A 130 -17.58 -7.23 -9.96
N ARG A 131 -18.90 -7.26 -10.19
CA ARG A 131 -19.92 -7.22 -9.12
C ARG A 131 -19.83 -8.42 -8.15
N LEU A 132 -19.02 -9.43 -8.48
CA LEU A 132 -18.90 -10.69 -7.74
C LEU A 132 -17.75 -10.72 -6.72
N ASN A 133 -16.84 -9.74 -6.73
CA ASN A 133 -15.68 -9.72 -5.82
C ASN A 133 -15.70 -8.47 -4.92
N GLU A 134 -16.41 -8.54 -3.80
CA GLU A 134 -15.96 -7.86 -2.58
C GLU A 134 -14.94 -8.78 -1.92
N ILE A 135 -13.71 -8.28 -1.70
CA ILE A 135 -12.59 -8.81 -0.88
C ILE A 135 -11.29 -8.56 -1.70
N GLY A 136 -10.86 -7.30 -1.72
CA GLY A 136 -9.64 -6.88 -2.41
C GLY A 136 -9.74 -5.49 -3.00
N SER A 137 -9.78 -4.47 -2.15
CA SER A 137 -9.47 -3.12 -2.59
C SER A 137 -7.99 -3.11 -2.98
N GLY A 138 -7.68 -3.34 -4.26
CA GLY A 138 -6.50 -2.75 -4.91
C GLY A 138 -6.67 -1.24 -4.84
N GLN A 139 -6.45 -0.68 -3.65
CA GLN A 139 -6.47 0.75 -3.42
C GLN A 139 -5.06 1.24 -3.69
N ILE A 140 -4.93 2.04 -4.74
CA ILE A 140 -3.89 3.04 -4.78
C ILE A 140 -4.31 4.07 -3.74
N HIS A 141 -3.66 4.05 -2.57
CA HIS A 141 -3.75 5.16 -1.62
C HIS A 141 -2.89 6.28 -2.19
N LEU A 142 -3.51 7.13 -3.00
CA LEU A 142 -2.97 8.46 -3.27
C LEU A 142 -3.34 9.29 -2.03
N LEU A 143 -2.41 9.42 -1.10
CA LEU A 143 -2.57 10.40 -0.02
C LEU A 143 -2.61 11.82 -0.65
N PRO A 144 -3.39 12.76 -0.08
CA PRO A 144 -3.50 14.13 -0.56
C PRO A 144 -2.15 14.87 -0.59
#